data_AF-X0VMM2-F1
#
_entry.id   AF-X0VMM2-F1
#
_cell.length_a   1.000
_cell.length_b   1.000
_cell.length_c   1.000
_cell.angle_alpha   90.00
_cell.angle_beta   90.00
_cell.angle_gamma   90.00
#
_symmetry.space_group_name_H-M   'P 1'
#
loop_
_entity.id
_entity.type
_entity.pdbx_description
1 polymer ?
#
loop_
_entity_poly.entity_id
_entity_poly.type
_entity_poly.pdbx_seq_one_letter_code
_entity_poly.pdbx_strand_id
1 'polypeptide(L)'
;MTKKTKKLVATFVERDHVAGFLSNLEKLRADGSVSEGHYASIRREYEQRVEAASSEIERLKRELKRLLEIARRDIQVYEWELGKVEARYRAGELTLEKYQNSERKLRRAREKLEQQCEEFARLIAASSSADCGAAAVEAASVAGVSARLSKISASLREISLPRVKLPRAKRPELPSLSGMAVASGGVLKPRSRLVALIAGA
;
A
#
# COMPACT_ATOMS: atom_id res chain seq x y z
N MET A 1 1.98 9.09 -15.24
CA MET A 1 2.25 8.41 -13.95
C MET A 1 3.67 8.60 -13.43
N THR A 2 3.85 9.56 -12.52
CA THR A 2 5.12 9.79 -11.81
C THR A 2 5.25 8.85 -10.60
N LYS A 3 6.44 8.72 -10.00
CA LYS A 3 6.62 7.92 -8.77
C LYS A 3 5.68 8.36 -7.64
N LYS A 4 5.39 9.66 -7.55
CA LYS A 4 4.53 10.24 -6.51
C LYS A 4 3.05 9.90 -6.71
N THR A 5 2.55 9.94 -7.94
CA THR A 5 1.16 9.56 -8.23
C THR A 5 0.94 8.08 -7.91
N LYS A 6 1.88 7.21 -8.29
CA LYS A 6 1.84 5.79 -7.92
C LYS A 6 1.83 5.58 -6.40
N LYS A 7 2.68 6.32 -5.67
CA LYS A 7 2.72 6.25 -4.21
C LYS A 7 1.39 6.66 -3.58
N LEU A 8 0.81 7.77 -4.03
CA LEU A 8 -0.49 8.25 -3.52
C LEU A 8 -1.60 7.20 -3.71
N VAL A 9 -1.69 6.63 -4.90
CA VAL A 9 -2.67 5.58 -5.20
C VAL A 9 -2.45 4.35 -4.31
N ALA A 10 -1.21 3.91 -4.12
CA ALA A 10 -0.90 2.80 -3.23
C ALA A 10 -1.28 3.09 -1.76
N THR A 11 -1.05 4.32 -1.28
CA THR A 11 -1.45 4.72 0.07
C THR A 11 -2.97 4.77 0.24
N PHE A 12 -3.72 5.19 -0.79
CA PHE A 12 -5.18 5.07 -0.79
C PHE A 12 -5.65 3.62 -0.67
N VAL A 13 -5.06 2.71 -1.45
CA VAL A 13 -5.39 1.28 -1.40
C VAL A 13 -5.12 0.71 -0.01
N GLU A 14 -3.97 1.03 0.59
CA GLU A 14 -3.62 0.57 1.94
C GLU A 14 -4.62 1.10 2.98
N ARG A 15 -4.93 2.40 2.95
CA ARG A 15 -5.90 3.01 3.87
C ARG A 15 -7.28 2.35 3.76
N ASP A 16 -7.79 2.21 2.54
CA ASP A 16 -9.12 1.64 2.28
C ASP A 16 -9.19 0.18 2.73
N HIS A 17 -8.10 -0.57 2.54
CA HIS A 17 -8.01 -1.95 2.98
C HIS A 17 -7.98 -2.10 4.51
N VAL A 18 -7.21 -1.27 5.22
CA VAL A 18 -7.18 -1.28 6.69
C VAL A 18 -8.51 -0.82 7.27
N ALA A 19 -9.18 0.17 6.64
CA ALA A 19 -10.53 0.58 7.02
C ALA A 19 -11.55 -0.57 6.84
N GLY A 20 -11.41 -1.37 5.77
CA GLY A 20 -12.19 -2.60 5.60
C GLY A 20 -11.95 -3.63 6.72
N PHE A 21 -10.72 -3.79 7.19
CA PHE A 21 -10.42 -4.66 8.33
C PHE A 21 -11.06 -4.18 9.64
N LEU A 22 -11.12 -2.87 9.88
CA LEU A 22 -11.85 -2.32 11.02
C LEU A 22 -13.33 -2.68 10.97
N SER A 23 -13.99 -2.49 9.83
CA SER A 23 -15.40 -2.86 9.67
C SER A 23 -15.65 -4.35 9.90
N ASN A 24 -14.72 -5.22 9.45
CA ASN A 24 -14.82 -6.66 9.71
C ASN A 24 -14.58 -7.00 11.19
N LEU A 25 -13.64 -6.32 11.85
CA LEU A 25 -13.37 -6.51 13.28
C LEU A 25 -14.58 -6.13 14.15
N GLU A 26 -15.29 -5.07 13.77
CA GLU A 26 -16.54 -4.65 14.44
C GLU A 26 -17.64 -5.72 14.33
N LYS A 27 -17.78 -6.37 13.18
CA LYS A 27 -18.72 -7.50 13.00
C LYS A 27 -18.34 -8.68 13.88
N LEU A 28 -17.07 -9.08 13.90
CA LEU A 28 -16.59 -10.20 14.73
C LEU A 28 -16.79 -9.95 16.22
N ARG A 29 -16.68 -8.69 16.66
CA ARG A 29 -17.03 -8.29 18.03
C ARG A 29 -18.53 -8.44 18.29
N ALA A 30 -19.38 -7.95 17.38
CA ALA A 30 -20.83 -8.06 17.50
C ALA A 30 -21.29 -9.53 17.57
N ASP A 31 -20.60 -10.42 16.84
CA ASP A 31 -20.84 -11.86 16.85
C ASP A 31 -20.25 -12.57 18.09
N GLY A 32 -19.63 -11.85 19.02
CA GLY A 32 -19.00 -12.40 20.22
C GLY A 32 -17.77 -13.28 19.95
N SER A 33 -17.23 -13.25 18.72
CA SER A 33 -16.14 -14.12 18.28
C SER A 33 -14.76 -13.66 18.76
N VAL A 34 -14.66 -12.47 19.36
CA VAL A 34 -13.41 -11.87 19.82
C VAL A 34 -13.59 -11.33 21.24
N SER A 35 -12.62 -11.60 22.11
CA SER A 35 -12.57 -11.02 23.46
C SER A 35 -12.36 -9.50 23.39
N GLU A 36 -13.05 -8.74 24.24
CA GLU A 36 -12.96 -7.27 24.31
C GLU A 36 -11.52 -6.75 24.42
N GLY A 37 -10.64 -7.44 25.17
CA GLY A 37 -9.23 -7.06 25.28
C GLY A 37 -8.46 -7.19 23.96
N HIS A 38 -8.72 -8.25 23.20
CA HIS A 38 -8.10 -8.46 21.88
C HIS A 38 -8.68 -7.49 20.84
N TYR A 39 -9.98 -7.25 20.88
CA TYR A 39 -10.65 -6.25 20.04
C TYR A 39 -10.05 -4.86 20.24
N ALA A 40 -9.93 -4.40 21.49
CA ALA A 40 -9.43 -3.06 21.79
C ALA A 40 -7.98 -2.85 21.32
N SER A 41 -7.12 -3.87 21.47
CA SER A 41 -5.73 -3.81 21.00
C SER A 41 -5.65 -3.72 19.48
N ILE A 42 -6.32 -4.63 18.75
CA ILE A 42 -6.27 -4.68 17.28
C ILE A 42 -6.92 -3.44 16.66
N ARG A 43 -8.04 -2.98 17.22
CA ARG A 43 -8.73 -1.76 16.76
C ARG A 43 -7.79 -0.56 16.83
N ARG A 44 -7.10 -0.36 17.96
CA ARG A 44 -6.15 0.74 18.13
C ARG A 44 -5.03 0.70 17.10
N GLU A 45 -4.48 -0.48 16.81
CA GLU A 45 -3.44 -0.64 15.78
C GLU A 45 -3.94 -0.27 14.38
N TYR A 46 -5.14 -0.73 14.01
CA TYR A 46 -5.71 -0.41 12.70
C TYR A 46 -6.10 1.06 12.57
N GLU A 47 -6.67 1.66 13.62
CA GLU A 47 -6.94 3.11 13.66
C GLU A 47 -5.66 3.92 13.47
N GLN A 48 -4.57 3.56 14.16
CA GLN A 48 -3.27 4.22 13.97
C GLN A 48 -2.74 4.10 12.54
N ARG A 49 -2.92 2.95 11.90
CA ARG A 49 -2.50 2.75 10.49
C ARG A 49 -3.34 3.58 9.52
N VAL A 50 -4.66 3.66 9.74
CA VAL A 50 -5.55 4.51 8.94
C VAL A 50 -5.16 5.98 9.08
N GLU A 51 -4.88 6.43 10.29
CA GLU A 51 -4.47 7.82 10.56
C GLU A 51 -3.12 8.13 9.90
N ALA A 52 -2.14 7.24 10.03
CA ALA A 52 -0.84 7.37 9.39
C ALA A 52 -0.95 7.42 7.86
N ALA A 53 -1.75 6.55 7.26
CA ALA A 53 -1.98 6.54 5.81
C ALA A 53 -2.72 7.80 5.35
N SER A 54 -3.70 8.29 6.13
CA SER A 54 -4.44 9.52 5.84
C SER A 54 -3.54 10.76 5.88
N SER A 55 -2.66 10.84 6.90
CA SER A 55 -1.65 11.90 6.99
C SER A 55 -0.68 11.88 5.80
N GLU A 56 -0.24 10.70 5.36
CA GLU A 56 0.63 10.55 4.18
C GLU A 56 -0.09 10.94 2.87
N ILE A 57 -1.37 10.57 2.71
CA ILE A 57 -2.20 10.99 1.57
C ILE A 57 -2.25 12.51 1.49
N GLU A 58 -2.53 13.20 2.61
CA GLU A 58 -2.60 14.66 2.64
C GLU A 58 -1.25 15.31 2.32
N ARG A 59 -0.16 14.73 2.81
CA ARG A 59 1.21 15.17 2.48
C ARG A 59 1.47 15.06 0.97
N LEU A 60 1.12 13.92 0.37
CA LEU A 60 1.28 13.67 -1.06
C LEU A 60 0.38 14.57 -1.91
N LYS A 61 -0.86 14.84 -1.49
CA LYS A 61 -1.76 15.80 -2.15
C LYS A 61 -1.19 17.21 -2.15
N ARG A 62 -0.60 17.68 -1.05
CA ARG A 62 0.07 18.99 -1.00
C ARG A 62 1.25 19.07 -1.97
N GLU A 63 2.02 17.99 -2.11
CA GLU A 63 3.10 17.95 -3.11
C GLU A 63 2.57 17.97 -4.54
N LEU A 64 1.51 17.21 -4.84
CA LEU A 64 0.87 17.24 -6.15
C LEU A 64 0.31 18.63 -6.48
N LYS A 65 -0.28 19.34 -5.50
CA LYS A 65 -0.70 20.74 -5.67
C LYS A 65 0.46 21.63 -6.09
N ARG A 66 1.64 21.49 -5.47
CA ARG A 66 2.84 22.24 -5.87
C ARG A 66 3.28 21.92 -7.30
N LEU A 67 3.28 20.64 -7.67
CA LEU A 67 3.63 20.21 -9.03
C LEU A 67 2.64 20.72 -10.08
N LEU A 68 1.35 20.73 -9.75
CA LEU A 68 0.29 21.28 -10.60
C LEU A 68 0.49 22.78 -10.83
N GLU A 69 0.86 23.53 -9.81
CA GLU A 69 1.18 24.97 -9.96
C GLU A 69 2.44 25.22 -10.80
N ILE A 70 3.45 24.34 -10.72
CA ILE A 70 4.62 24.42 -11.59
C ILE A 70 4.22 24.15 -13.05
N ALA A 71 3.51 23.04 -13.30
CA ALA A 71 3.07 22.68 -14.65
C ALA A 71 2.17 23.76 -15.29
N ARG A 72 1.32 24.43 -14.50
CA ARG A 72 0.53 25.58 -14.96
C ARG A 72 1.40 26.76 -15.41
N ARG A 73 2.47 27.07 -14.68
CA ARG A 73 3.42 28.12 -15.10
C ARG A 73 4.14 27.71 -16.38
N ASP A 74 4.55 26.45 -16.49
CA ASP A 74 5.21 25.95 -17.70
C ASP A 74 4.29 26.03 -18.93
N ILE A 75 2.98 25.76 -18.78
CA ILE A 75 1.99 25.97 -19.84
C ILE A 75 1.97 27.43 -20.31
N GLN A 76 1.98 28.39 -19.40
CA GLN A 76 2.04 29.82 -19.75
C GLN A 76 3.33 30.18 -20.50
N VAL A 77 4.46 29.59 -20.11
CA VAL A 77 5.73 29.75 -20.84
C VAL A 77 5.59 29.23 -22.26
N TYR A 78 5.02 28.04 -22.47
CA TYR A 78 4.80 27.49 -23.81
C TYR A 78 3.82 28.32 -24.65
N GLU A 79 2.80 28.91 -24.05
CA GLU A 79 1.88 29.84 -24.74
C GLU A 79 2.62 31.10 -25.21
N TRP A 80 3.48 31.66 -24.37
CA TRP A 80 4.33 32.78 -24.74
C TRP A 80 5.32 32.41 -25.86
N GLU A 81 5.95 31.25 -25.79
CA GLU A 81 6.85 30.75 -26.84
C GLU A 81 6.13 30.53 -28.18
N LEU A 82 4.89 30.02 -28.15
CA LEU A 82 4.04 29.89 -29.33
C LEU A 82 3.77 31.25 -29.96
N GLY A 83 3.38 32.24 -29.16
CA GLY A 83 3.16 33.62 -29.63
C GLY A 83 4.43 34.23 -30.23
N LYS A 84 5.60 33.98 -29.63
CA LYS A 84 6.90 34.41 -30.16
C LYS A 84 7.22 33.77 -31.51
N VAL A 85 6.99 32.46 -31.67
CA VAL A 85 7.22 31.75 -32.94
C VAL A 85 6.27 32.25 -34.04
N GLU A 86 5.01 32.51 -33.68
CA GLU A 86 4.02 33.09 -34.60
C GLU A 86 4.39 34.51 -35.05
N ALA A 87 4.81 35.39 -34.11
CA ALA A 87 5.25 36.73 -34.44
C ALA A 87 6.43 36.75 -35.42
N ARG A 88 7.43 35.88 -35.20
CA ARG A 88 8.58 35.72 -36.12
C ARG A 88 8.19 35.24 -37.50
N TYR A 89 7.24 34.29 -37.59
CA TYR A 89 6.73 33.85 -38.88
C TYR A 89 6.01 34.98 -39.61
N ARG A 90 5.13 35.74 -38.93
CA ARG A 90 4.43 36.88 -39.52
C ARG A 90 5.37 38.01 -39.94
N ALA A 91 6.48 38.20 -39.24
CA ALA A 91 7.54 39.15 -39.61
C ALA A 91 8.40 38.68 -40.80
N GLY A 92 8.19 37.46 -41.31
CA GLY A 92 8.99 36.88 -42.38
C GLY A 92 10.37 36.37 -41.95
N GLU A 93 10.68 36.37 -40.65
CA GLU A 93 11.95 35.87 -40.11
C GLU A 93 12.06 34.34 -40.15
N LEU A 94 10.93 33.65 -40.30
CA LEU A 94 10.84 32.20 -40.25
C LEU A 94 10.16 31.67 -41.52
N THR A 95 10.69 30.58 -42.09
CA THR A 95 10.02 29.88 -43.18
C THR A 95 8.80 29.12 -42.66
N LEU A 96 7.80 28.89 -43.53
CA LEU A 96 6.58 28.17 -43.18
C LEU A 96 6.86 26.78 -42.57
N GLU A 97 7.81 26.04 -43.15
CA GLU A 97 8.16 24.70 -42.67
C GLU A 97 8.75 24.75 -41.23
N LYS A 98 9.65 25.69 -40.96
CA LYS A 98 10.25 25.88 -39.63
C LYS A 98 9.21 26.33 -38.60
N TYR A 99 8.27 27.18 -39.01
CA TYR A 99 7.14 27.59 -38.18
C TYR A 99 6.29 26.39 -37.77
N GLN A 100 5.77 25.64 -38.75
CA GLN A 100 4.90 24.50 -38.50
C GLN A 100 5.57 23.44 -37.62
N ASN A 101 6.86 23.18 -37.82
CA ASN A 101 7.57 22.19 -37.03
C ASN A 101 7.77 22.64 -35.58
N SER A 102 8.13 23.92 -35.36
CA SER A 102 8.29 24.51 -34.04
C SER A 102 6.95 24.58 -33.29
N GLU A 103 5.91 25.07 -33.97
CA GLU A 103 4.54 25.16 -33.45
C GLU A 103 4.02 23.79 -33.03
N ARG A 104 4.15 22.77 -33.89
CA ARG A 104 3.73 21.39 -33.58
C ARG A 104 4.47 20.84 -32.37
N LYS A 105 5.78 21.09 -32.26
CA LYS A 105 6.58 20.64 -31.12
C LYS A 105 6.12 21.28 -29.81
N LEU A 106 5.93 22.60 -29.80
CA LEU A 106 5.47 23.35 -28.63
C LEU A 106 4.04 22.95 -28.23
N ARG A 107 3.12 22.82 -29.19
CA ARG A 107 1.75 22.34 -28.91
C ARG A 107 1.74 20.95 -28.29
N ARG A 108 2.53 20.01 -28.80
CA ARG A 108 2.64 18.66 -28.21
C ARG A 108 3.21 18.68 -26.79
N ALA A 109 4.13 19.59 -26.49
CA ALA A 109 4.68 19.73 -25.14
C ALA A 109 3.62 20.31 -24.19
N ARG A 110 2.91 21.35 -24.60
CA ARG A 110 1.79 21.96 -23.87
C ARG A 110 0.68 20.95 -23.58
N GLU A 111 0.23 20.21 -24.59
CA GLU A 111 -0.82 19.19 -24.45
C GLU A 111 -0.44 18.12 -23.43
N LYS A 112 0.82 17.66 -23.42
CA LYS A 112 1.30 16.71 -22.41
C LYS A 112 1.24 17.30 -21.00
N LEU A 113 1.58 18.57 -20.82
CA LEU A 113 1.49 19.24 -19.52
C LEU A 113 0.04 19.45 -19.09
N GLU A 114 -0.87 19.76 -20.01
CA GLU A 114 -2.30 19.87 -19.76
C GLU A 114 -2.87 18.53 -19.25
N GLN A 115 -2.55 17.43 -19.95
CA GLN A 115 -2.92 16.07 -19.51
C GLN A 115 -2.35 15.75 -18.11
N GLN A 116 -1.13 16.15 -17.82
CA GLN A 116 -0.54 15.98 -16.48
C GLN A 116 -1.25 16.83 -15.41
N CYS A 117 -1.64 18.06 -15.74
CA CYS A 117 -2.41 18.92 -14.83
C CYS A 117 -3.77 18.30 -14.51
N GLU A 118 -4.45 17.74 -15.51
CA GLU A 118 -5.72 17.03 -15.33
C GLU A 118 -5.55 15.77 -14.47
N GLU A 119 -4.50 14.98 -14.71
CA GLU A 119 -4.16 13.81 -13.88
C GLU A 119 -3.93 14.22 -12.41
N PHE A 120 -3.14 15.28 -12.18
CA PHE A 120 -2.89 15.79 -10.83
C PHE A 120 -4.15 16.34 -10.17
N ALA A 121 -4.95 17.14 -10.88
CA ALA A 121 -6.19 17.70 -10.36
C ALA A 121 -7.17 16.59 -9.93
N ARG A 122 -7.30 15.55 -10.76
CA ARG A 122 -8.12 14.37 -10.47
C ARG A 122 -7.66 13.64 -9.21
N LEU A 123 -6.36 13.36 -9.09
CA LEU A 123 -5.80 12.68 -7.93
C LEU A 123 -5.86 13.51 -6.64
N ILE A 124 -5.80 14.84 -6.74
CA ILE A 124 -5.98 15.74 -5.59
C ILE A 124 -7.44 15.69 -5.11
N ALA A 125 -8.39 15.64 -6.04
CA ALA A 125 -9.82 15.56 -5.75
C ALA A 125 -10.28 14.16 -5.28
N ALA A 126 -9.52 13.11 -5.60
CA ALA A 126 -9.82 11.74 -5.20
C ALA A 126 -9.92 11.59 -3.68
N SER A 127 -10.94 10.87 -3.22
CA SER A 127 -11.19 10.59 -1.80
C SER A 127 -10.88 9.14 -1.45
N SER A 128 -10.90 8.23 -2.43
CA SER A 128 -10.63 6.79 -2.30
C SER A 128 -9.77 6.26 -3.45
N SER A 129 -9.22 5.06 -3.25
CA SER A 129 -8.58 4.28 -4.31
C SER A 129 -9.49 4.04 -5.52
N ALA A 130 -10.81 3.93 -5.33
CA ALA A 130 -11.78 3.79 -6.42
C ALA A 130 -11.79 4.99 -7.37
N ASP A 131 -11.61 6.20 -6.84
CA ASP A 131 -11.60 7.46 -7.61
C ASP A 131 -10.32 7.61 -8.45
N CYS A 132 -9.29 6.81 -8.16
CA CYS A 132 -8.01 6.84 -8.87
C CYS A 132 -8.03 6.04 -10.19
N GLY A 133 -9.14 5.35 -10.51
CA GLY A 133 -9.34 4.62 -11.76
C GLY A 133 -8.37 3.43 -11.94
N ALA A 134 -8.00 3.12 -13.19
CA ALA A 134 -7.16 1.96 -13.54
C ALA A 134 -5.80 1.91 -12.81
N ALA A 135 -5.29 3.04 -12.34
CA ALA A 135 -4.04 3.10 -11.57
C ALA A 135 -4.13 2.36 -10.22
N ALA A 136 -5.33 2.25 -9.64
CA ALA A 136 -5.55 1.52 -8.39
C ALA A 136 -5.42 0.00 -8.56
N VAL A 137 -5.79 -0.52 -9.74
CA VAL A 137 -5.73 -1.95 -10.06
C VAL A 137 -4.28 -2.45 -10.10
N GLU A 138 -3.36 -1.67 -10.66
CA GLU A 138 -1.93 -1.99 -10.63
C GLU A 138 -1.29 -1.80 -9.23
N ALA A 139 -1.71 -0.80 -8.47
CA ALA A 139 -1.17 -0.59 -7.12
C ALA A 139 -1.57 -1.73 -6.16
N ALA A 140 -2.78 -2.28 -6.31
CA ALA A 140 -3.27 -3.40 -5.54
C ALA A 140 -2.50 -4.72 -5.80
N SER A 141 -2.00 -4.94 -7.03
CA SER A 141 -1.20 -6.13 -7.36
C SER A 141 0.23 -6.05 -6.81
N VAL A 142 0.82 -4.85 -6.77
CA VAL A 142 2.18 -4.61 -6.24
C VAL A 142 2.21 -4.56 -4.71
N ALA A 143 1.11 -4.18 -4.05
CA ALA A 143 1.01 -4.16 -2.59
C ALA A 143 1.07 -5.56 -1.93
N GLY A 144 1.17 -6.65 -2.71
CA GLY A 144 1.56 -7.96 -2.18
C GLY A 144 0.61 -8.48 -1.10
N VAL A 145 -0.69 -8.28 -1.29
CA VAL A 145 -1.75 -8.65 -0.33
C VAL A 145 -1.73 -10.16 -0.02
N SER A 146 -1.24 -10.99 -0.94
CA SER A 146 -1.10 -12.44 -0.72
C SER A 146 0.02 -12.84 0.26
N ALA A 147 1.06 -12.02 0.46
CA ALA A 147 2.26 -12.43 1.21
C ALA A 147 2.23 -12.04 2.69
N ARG A 148 1.40 -11.06 3.09
CA ARG A 148 1.28 -10.65 4.52
C ARG A 148 0.23 -11.44 5.30
N LEU A 149 -0.69 -12.13 4.61
CA LEU A 149 -1.73 -12.96 5.25
C LEU A 149 -1.12 -14.20 5.95
N SER A 150 -0.01 -14.74 5.46
CA SER A 150 0.63 -15.93 6.04
C SER A 150 1.24 -15.67 7.43
N LYS A 151 1.62 -14.43 7.75
CA LYS A 151 2.20 -14.10 9.07
C LYS A 151 1.16 -13.89 10.16
N ILE A 152 -0.01 -13.35 9.83
CA ILE A 152 -1.08 -13.12 10.81
C ILE A 152 -1.87 -14.43 11.03
N SER A 153 -2.10 -15.23 10.00
CA SER A 153 -2.74 -16.55 10.15
C SER A 153 -1.88 -17.56 10.89
N ALA A 154 -0.55 -17.42 10.86
CA ALA A 154 0.37 -18.25 11.64
C ALA A 154 0.31 -17.92 13.15
N SER A 155 0.10 -16.65 13.51
CA SER A 155 0.00 -16.22 14.91
C SER A 155 -1.34 -16.56 15.57
N LEU A 156 -2.38 -16.88 14.81
CA LEU A 156 -3.71 -17.25 15.32
C LEU A 156 -3.90 -18.77 15.51
N ARG A 157 -2.97 -19.61 15.06
CA ARG A 157 -3.04 -21.08 15.25
C ARG A 157 -2.36 -21.58 16.53
N GLU A 158 -1.73 -20.69 17.31
CA GLU A 158 -0.94 -21.07 18.48
C GLU A 158 -1.64 -20.81 19.83
N ILE A 159 -2.98 -20.69 19.83
CA ILE A 159 -3.77 -20.82 21.06
C ILE A 159 -4.38 -22.23 21.06
N SER A 160 -3.53 -23.23 21.33
CA SER A 160 -4.00 -24.55 21.71
C SER A 160 -4.58 -24.45 23.12
N LEU A 161 -5.91 -24.49 23.24
CA LEU A 161 -6.58 -24.66 24.52
C LEU A 161 -6.09 -25.96 25.19
N PRO A 162 -5.72 -25.95 26.49
CA PRO A 162 -5.39 -27.18 27.19
C PRO A 162 -6.61 -28.09 27.22
N ARG A 163 -6.49 -29.28 26.63
CA ARG A 163 -7.49 -30.36 26.77
C ARG A 163 -7.61 -30.74 28.25
N VAL A 164 -8.64 -30.21 28.91
CA VAL A 164 -9.11 -30.74 30.19
C VAL A 164 -9.67 -32.14 29.94
N LYS A 165 -8.98 -33.16 30.43
CA LYS A 165 -9.43 -34.55 30.38
C LYS A 165 -10.56 -34.74 31.40
N LEU A 166 -11.81 -34.85 30.92
CA LEU A 166 -12.90 -35.40 31.71
C LEU A 166 -12.60 -36.86 32.06
N PRO A 167 -12.73 -37.30 33.33
CA PRO A 167 -12.56 -38.70 33.71
C PRO A 167 -13.74 -39.53 33.18
N ARG A 168 -13.47 -40.41 32.22
CA ARG A 168 -14.40 -41.46 31.78
C ARG A 168 -14.38 -42.63 32.76
N ALA A 169 -15.57 -43.09 33.11
CA ALA A 169 -15.84 -44.22 34.00
C ALA A 169 -15.17 -45.51 33.51
N LYS A 170 -14.59 -46.26 34.46
CA LYS A 170 -14.00 -47.59 34.29
C LYS A 170 -15.09 -48.63 34.01
N ARG A 171 -14.94 -49.41 32.94
CA ARG A 171 -15.29 -50.83 32.93
C ARG A 171 -13.99 -51.62 32.66
N PRO A 172 -13.70 -52.67 33.46
CA PRO A 172 -12.50 -53.47 33.31
C PRO A 172 -12.71 -54.52 32.22
N GLU A 173 -11.64 -54.97 31.55
CA GLU A 173 -11.26 -56.38 31.39
C GLU A 173 -9.77 -56.46 31.00
N LEU A 174 -9.14 -57.56 31.45
CA LEU A 174 -7.71 -57.90 31.48
C LEU A 174 -7.26 -58.57 30.13
N PRO A 175 -6.17 -59.37 30.12
CA PRO A 175 -4.75 -59.05 29.92
C PRO A 175 -4.31 -59.61 28.53
N SER A 176 -3.09 -59.63 28.01
CA SER A 176 -1.73 -59.70 28.55
C SER A 176 -0.72 -59.65 27.39
N LEU A 177 0.56 -59.45 27.77
CA LEU A 177 1.79 -60.00 27.16
C LEU A 177 2.36 -59.43 25.84
N SER A 178 3.61 -58.97 26.04
CA SER A 178 4.81 -59.25 25.24
C SER A 178 5.11 -58.41 24.00
N GLY A 179 6.36 -57.94 23.93
CA GLY A 179 6.96 -57.39 22.71
C GLY A 179 7.96 -56.27 22.96
N MET A 180 9.22 -56.62 23.24
CA MET A 180 10.38 -55.73 23.29
C MET A 180 10.70 -55.10 21.92
N ALA A 181 11.24 -53.88 21.93
CA ALA A 181 12.33 -53.35 21.07
C ALA A 181 12.48 -51.84 21.39
N VAL A 182 13.51 -51.38 22.09
CA VAL A 182 14.86 -51.02 21.59
C VAL A 182 14.83 -50.31 20.24
N ALA A 183 15.15 -49.00 20.23
CA ALA A 183 16.24 -48.43 19.44
C ALA A 183 16.12 -46.89 19.26
N SER A 184 17.22 -46.22 19.63
CA SER A 184 17.89 -45.15 18.85
C SER A 184 17.44 -43.69 18.88
N GLY A 185 18.44 -42.86 19.21
CA GLY A 185 18.64 -41.51 18.66
C GLY A 185 18.19 -40.39 19.61
N GLY A 186 19.02 -39.43 20.02
CA GLY A 186 20.27 -38.97 19.44
C GLY A 186 20.24 -37.44 19.37
N VAL A 187 21.17 -36.83 20.11
CA VAL A 187 21.89 -35.59 19.79
C VAL A 187 21.16 -34.24 19.96
N LEU A 188 21.60 -33.59 21.03
CA LEU A 188 21.61 -32.15 21.34
C LEU A 188 22.15 -31.27 20.19
N LYS A 189 21.55 -30.09 20.01
CA LYS A 189 22.25 -28.82 19.72
C LYS A 189 21.30 -27.61 19.79
N PRO A 190 21.48 -26.66 20.72
CA PRO A 190 20.95 -25.31 20.58
C PRO A 190 21.97 -24.42 19.86
N ARG A 191 21.53 -23.63 18.86
CA ARG A 191 22.32 -22.50 18.34
C ARG A 191 21.71 -21.21 18.87
N SER A 192 22.29 -20.71 19.94
CA SER A 192 22.26 -19.30 20.32
C SER A 192 23.03 -18.50 19.28
N ARG A 193 22.43 -17.44 18.73
CA ARG A 193 23.17 -16.33 18.11
C ARG A 193 22.96 -15.10 18.98
N LEU A 194 24.03 -14.74 19.65
CA LEU A 194 24.22 -13.51 20.40
C LEU A 194 24.18 -12.31 19.46
N VAL A 195 23.61 -11.25 20.02
CA VAL A 195 23.50 -9.87 19.59
C VAL A 195 24.89 -9.29 19.31
N ALA A 196 25.06 -8.62 18.17
CA ALA A 196 26.18 -7.72 17.92
C ALA A 196 25.77 -6.31 18.34
N LEU A 197 26.48 -5.77 19.33
CA LEU A 197 26.28 -4.45 19.92
C LEU A 197 27.61 -3.68 19.78
N ILE A 198 27.57 -2.62 18.95
CA ILE A 198 28.13 -1.27 19.17
C ILE A 198 29.65 -1.04 19.26
N ALA A 199 30.01 0.17 18.79
CA ALA A 199 31.22 0.98 18.97
C ALA A 199 32.30 0.77 17.89
N GLY A 200 32.81 1.78 17.21
CA GLY A 200 32.89 3.20 17.56
C GLY A 200 34.36 3.59 17.68
N ALA A 201 34.90 4.24 16.65
CA ALA A 201 36.04 5.17 16.64
C ALA A 201 36.29 5.60 15.18
#